data_AF-A0A2P5AC49-F1
#
_entry.id   AF-A0A2P5AC49-F1
#
_cell.length_a   1.000
_cell.length_b   1.000
_cell.length_c   1.000
_cell.angle_alpha   90.00
_cell.angle_beta   90.00
_cell.angle_gamma   90.00
#
_symmetry.space_group_name_H-M   'P 1'
#
loop_
_entity.id
_entity.type
_entity.pdbx_description
1 polymer ?
#
loop_
_entity_poly.entity_id
_entity_poly.type
_entity_poly.pdbx_seq_one_letter_code
_entity_poly.pdbx_strand_id
1 'polypeptide(L)'
;MNPIMFIKNPFHEDKLEQYSELTNDVEYDYESSMEMGDIVEYKIRVFREDHSMTNPKMVMMAIKSEICNSLFLQVNQLGTVTECTKALKLSREADCKLFMAGHNSCEMDRDIADLFVGFGEFGIEIGVSCINEDKPCNMCDRLKDIDI
;
A
#
# COMPACT_ATOMS: atom_id res chain seq x y z
N MET A 1 -9.92 7.11 20.34
CA MET A 1 -9.95 6.63 18.94
C MET A 1 -8.73 7.22 18.26
N ASN A 2 -7.75 6.40 17.91
CA ASN A 2 -6.59 6.86 17.13
C ASN A 2 -7.05 7.01 15.67
N PRO A 3 -7.02 8.21 15.08
CA PRO A 3 -7.49 8.43 13.72
C PRO A 3 -6.48 7.99 12.65
N ILE A 4 -5.30 7.52 13.07
CA ILE A 4 -4.20 7.17 12.16
C ILE A 4 -4.29 5.69 11.80
N MET A 5 -4.34 5.44 10.51
CA MET A 5 -4.54 4.13 9.91
C MET A 5 -3.30 3.64 9.16
N PHE A 6 -2.55 4.57 8.61
CA PHE A 6 -1.51 4.33 7.62
C PHE A 6 -0.30 5.20 7.96
N ILE A 7 0.88 4.59 8.03
CA ILE A 7 2.15 5.27 8.26
C ILE A 7 3.08 4.87 7.12
N LYS A 8 3.40 5.82 6.25
CA LYS A 8 4.23 5.60 5.06
C LYS A 8 5.59 6.25 5.24
N ASN A 9 6.65 5.49 5.03
CA ASN A 9 8.04 5.92 5.11
C ASN A 9 8.39 6.75 6.38
N PRO A 10 8.12 6.23 7.60
CA PRO A 10 8.38 6.96 8.85
C PRO A 10 9.86 7.25 9.12
N PHE A 11 10.77 6.46 8.53
CA PHE A 11 12.21 6.59 8.70
C PHE A 11 12.94 6.60 7.35
N HIS A 12 14.21 7.01 7.38
CA HIS A 12 15.08 6.92 6.20
C HIS A 12 15.25 5.44 5.78
N GLU A 13 15.44 5.19 4.48
CA GLU A 13 15.39 3.85 3.86
C GLU A 13 16.40 2.84 4.41
N ASP A 14 17.50 3.31 5.01
CA ASP A 14 18.57 2.51 5.62
C ASP A 14 18.27 2.09 7.07
N LYS A 15 17.22 2.64 7.69
CA LYS A 15 16.88 2.43 9.11
C LYS A 15 15.99 1.21 9.34
N LEU A 16 16.41 0.07 8.81
CA LEU A 16 15.61 -1.17 8.83
C LEU A 16 15.23 -1.62 10.26
N GLU A 17 16.11 -1.43 11.24
CA GLU A 17 15.83 -1.74 12.64
C GLU A 17 14.67 -0.92 13.20
N GLN A 18 14.65 0.39 12.93
CA GLN A 18 13.58 1.30 13.39
C GLN A 18 12.25 0.97 12.71
N TYR A 19 12.29 0.59 11.42
CA TYR A 19 11.12 0.07 10.72
C TYR A 19 10.56 -1.19 11.38
N SER A 20 11.43 -2.12 11.78
CA SER A 20 11.04 -3.36 12.45
C SER A 20 10.47 -3.10 13.83
N GLU A 21 11.10 -2.24 14.63
CA GLU A 21 10.60 -1.82 15.94
C GLU A 21 9.19 -1.23 15.84
N LEU A 22 9.00 -0.22 14.98
CA LEU A 22 7.68 0.40 14.81
C LEU A 22 6.63 -0.59 14.31
N THR A 23 6.99 -1.47 13.37
CA THR A 23 6.05 -2.46 12.85
C THR A 23 5.65 -3.43 13.95
N ASN A 24 6.59 -3.93 14.74
CA ASN A 24 6.30 -4.83 15.85
C ASN A 24 5.47 -4.16 16.96
N ASP A 25 5.72 -2.88 17.26
CA ASP A 25 4.92 -2.13 18.24
C ASP A 25 3.45 -2.02 17.81
N VAL A 26 3.19 -1.67 16.54
CA VAL A 26 1.80 -1.56 16.05
C VAL A 26 1.10 -2.90 15.93
N GLU A 27 1.85 -3.98 15.68
CA GLU A 27 1.35 -5.35 15.67
C GLU A 27 0.95 -5.80 17.09
N TYR A 28 1.84 -5.57 18.06
CA TYR A 28 1.61 -5.89 19.46
C TYR A 28 0.41 -5.10 20.03
N ASP A 29 0.33 -3.81 19.75
CA ASP A 29 -0.80 -2.98 20.19
C ASP A 29 -2.14 -3.49 19.63
N TYR A 30 -2.15 -3.94 18.37
CA TYR A 30 -3.33 -4.53 17.74
C TYR A 30 -3.73 -5.85 18.40
N GLU A 31 -2.78 -6.77 18.61
CA GLU A 31 -3.03 -8.06 19.26
C GLU A 31 -3.51 -7.88 20.71
N SER A 32 -2.82 -7.05 21.49
CA SER A 32 -3.19 -6.73 22.88
C SER A 32 -4.61 -6.16 22.98
N SER A 33 -4.98 -5.23 22.09
CA SER A 33 -6.31 -4.64 22.07
C SER A 33 -7.40 -5.68 21.72
N MET A 34 -7.11 -6.62 20.81
CA MET A 34 -8.03 -7.73 20.52
C MET A 34 -8.21 -8.67 21.71
N GLU A 35 -7.15 -8.99 22.45
CA GLU A 35 -7.22 -9.82 23.66
C GLU A 35 -8.02 -9.15 24.78
N MET A 36 -7.95 -7.83 24.90
CA MET A 36 -8.73 -7.05 25.87
C MET A 36 -10.22 -6.91 25.49
N GLY A 37 -10.61 -7.34 24.28
CA GLY A 37 -11.98 -7.25 23.79
C GLY A 37 -12.37 -5.85 23.33
N ASP A 38 -11.40 -4.98 23.04
CA ASP A 38 -11.67 -3.66 22.48
C ASP A 38 -12.19 -3.79 21.05
N ILE A 39 -13.09 -2.86 20.67
CA ILE A 39 -13.51 -2.72 19.28
C ILE A 39 -12.38 -2.02 18.53
N VAL A 40 -11.43 -2.81 18.05
CA VAL A 40 -10.39 -2.35 17.15
C VAL A 40 -10.93 -2.47 15.73
N GLU A 41 -11.46 -1.38 15.21
CA GLU A 41 -12.03 -1.37 13.87
C GLU A 41 -10.95 -1.62 12.81
N TYR A 42 -9.70 -1.17 13.09
CA TYR A 42 -8.62 -1.28 12.14
C TYR A 42 -7.23 -1.40 12.75
N LYS A 43 -6.39 -2.17 12.05
CA LYS A 43 -4.96 -2.34 12.30
C LYS A 43 -4.15 -1.26 11.58
N ILE A 44 -3.25 -0.60 12.29
CA ILE A 44 -2.31 0.37 11.70
C ILE A 44 -1.41 -0.35 10.70
N ARG A 45 -1.29 0.21 9.49
CA ARG A 45 -0.41 -0.33 8.45
C ARG A 45 0.82 0.54 8.26
N VAL A 46 1.99 -0.07 8.37
CA VAL A 46 3.29 0.54 8.12
C VAL A 46 3.74 0.16 6.73
N PHE A 47 4.01 1.17 5.91
CA PHE A 47 4.46 1.04 4.53
C PHE A 47 5.91 1.47 4.39
N ARG A 48 6.63 0.71 3.56
CA ARG A 48 7.92 1.09 3.01
C ARG A 48 7.78 1.20 1.49
N GLU A 49 7.95 2.41 0.98
CA GLU A 49 8.06 2.71 -0.45
C GLU A 49 9.54 2.93 -0.77
N ASP A 50 10.16 1.94 -1.38
CA ASP A 50 11.54 1.94 -1.86
C ASP A 50 11.53 1.17 -3.20
N HIS A 51 12.37 1.57 -4.15
CA HIS A 51 12.62 0.85 -5.40
C HIS A 51 12.88 -0.64 -5.20
N SER A 52 13.50 -1.05 -4.09
CA SER A 52 13.71 -2.46 -3.75
C SER A 52 12.41 -3.23 -3.51
N MET A 53 11.32 -2.55 -3.10
CA MET A 53 9.99 -3.13 -2.81
C MET A 53 9.18 -3.47 -4.07
N THR A 54 9.81 -3.37 -5.24
CA THR A 54 9.29 -3.84 -6.54
C THR A 54 9.84 -5.22 -6.90
N ASN A 55 10.83 -5.73 -6.16
CA ASN A 55 11.34 -7.07 -6.37
C ASN A 55 10.61 -8.06 -5.46
N PRO A 56 9.91 -9.09 -5.98
CA PRO A 56 9.17 -10.02 -5.13
C PRO A 56 10.02 -10.74 -4.08
N LYS A 57 11.32 -10.94 -4.33
CA LYS A 57 12.22 -11.52 -3.31
C LYS A 57 12.47 -10.54 -2.16
N MET A 58 12.60 -9.26 -2.46
CA MET A 58 12.80 -8.22 -1.45
C MET A 58 11.52 -7.99 -0.66
N VAL A 59 10.36 -8.03 -1.31
CA VAL A 59 9.05 -8.04 -0.65
C VAL A 59 8.96 -9.17 0.38
N MET A 60 9.29 -10.40 -0.03
CA MET A 60 9.28 -11.55 0.90
C MET A 60 10.29 -11.39 2.03
N MET A 61 11.43 -10.77 1.78
CA MET A 61 12.43 -10.49 2.81
C MET A 61 11.94 -9.41 3.78
N ALA A 62 11.31 -8.35 3.28
CA ALA A 62 10.76 -7.28 4.09
C ALA A 62 9.69 -7.77 5.06
N ILE A 63 8.78 -8.62 4.58
CA ILE A 63 7.75 -9.25 5.42
C ILE A 63 8.40 -10.14 6.48
N LYS A 64 9.38 -10.98 6.09
CA LYS A 64 10.09 -11.88 7.03
C LYS A 64 10.93 -11.14 8.07
N SER A 65 11.44 -9.97 7.72
CA SER A 65 12.23 -9.11 8.60
C SER A 65 11.36 -8.12 9.37
N GLU A 66 10.03 -8.22 9.25
CA GLU A 66 9.05 -7.40 9.98
C GLU A 66 9.27 -5.90 9.80
N ILE A 67 9.92 -5.45 8.71
CA ILE A 67 10.18 -4.02 8.48
C ILE A 67 8.95 -3.28 7.93
N CYS A 68 7.91 -4.02 7.54
CA CYS A 68 6.59 -3.49 7.21
C CYS A 68 5.54 -4.60 7.31
N ASN A 69 4.29 -4.22 7.57
CA ASN A 69 3.14 -5.15 7.60
C ASN A 69 2.16 -4.93 6.44
N SER A 70 2.48 -4.00 5.54
CA SER A 70 1.75 -3.75 4.30
C SER A 70 2.70 -3.24 3.22
N LEU A 71 2.35 -3.55 1.97
CA LEU A 71 3.17 -3.22 0.82
C LEU A 71 2.57 -2.08 0.03
N PHE A 72 3.46 -1.24 -0.48
CA PHE A 72 3.11 -0.13 -1.32
C PHE A 72 3.70 -0.38 -2.71
N LEU A 73 2.85 -0.77 -3.65
CA LEU A 73 3.25 -1.24 -4.98
C LEU A 73 3.06 -0.15 -6.02
N GLN A 74 4.14 0.33 -6.63
CA GLN A 74 4.07 1.22 -7.79
C GLN A 74 4.20 0.39 -9.07
N VAL A 75 3.10 0.30 -9.84
CA VAL A 75 2.99 -0.55 -11.04
C VAL A 75 4.06 -0.22 -12.08
N ASN A 76 4.37 1.07 -12.26
CA ASN A 76 5.35 1.55 -13.23
C ASN A 76 6.81 1.19 -12.87
N GLN A 77 7.13 0.88 -11.61
CA GLN A 77 8.49 0.52 -11.20
C GLN A 77 8.81 -0.97 -11.39
N LEU A 78 7.79 -1.82 -11.49
CA LEU A 78 7.92 -3.27 -11.72
C LEU A 78 8.23 -3.64 -13.18
N GLY A 79 8.00 -2.73 -14.13
CA GLY A 79 8.30 -2.92 -15.56
C GLY A 79 7.17 -3.56 -16.36
N THR A 80 6.53 -4.64 -15.88
CA THR A 80 5.41 -5.31 -16.58
C THR A 80 4.21 -5.66 -15.70
N VAL A 81 3.02 -5.72 -16.31
CA VAL A 81 1.78 -6.16 -15.63
C VAL A 81 1.89 -7.60 -15.11
N THR A 82 2.63 -8.47 -15.80
CA THR A 82 2.89 -9.85 -15.37
C THR A 82 3.71 -9.89 -14.07
N GLU A 83 4.71 -9.03 -13.95
CA GLU A 83 5.52 -8.90 -12.73
C GLU A 83 4.70 -8.31 -11.58
N CYS A 84 3.83 -7.34 -11.86
CA CYS A 84 2.85 -6.83 -10.90
C CYS A 84 1.98 -7.98 -10.36
N THR A 85 1.39 -8.78 -11.24
CA THR A 85 0.54 -9.91 -10.83
C THR A 85 1.29 -10.93 -9.96
N LYS A 86 2.58 -11.18 -10.23
CA LYS A 86 3.42 -12.06 -9.40
C LYS A 86 3.68 -11.47 -8.01
N ALA A 87 4.01 -10.17 -7.95
CA ALA A 87 4.22 -9.47 -6.68
C ALA A 87 2.95 -9.49 -5.82
N LEU A 88 1.79 -9.21 -6.43
CA LEU A 88 0.47 -9.27 -5.79
C LEU A 88 0.20 -10.65 -5.19
N LYS A 89 0.41 -11.71 -5.98
CA LYS A 89 0.18 -13.09 -5.54
C LYS A 89 1.05 -13.46 -4.33
N LEU A 90 2.34 -13.13 -4.38
CA LEU A 90 3.27 -13.40 -3.28
C LEU A 90 2.92 -12.60 -2.02
N SER A 91 2.47 -11.37 -2.18
CA SER A 91 2.02 -10.51 -1.07
C SER A 91 0.80 -11.12 -0.36
N ARG A 92 -0.18 -11.61 -1.14
CA ARG A 92 -1.38 -12.27 -0.62
C ARG A 92 -1.08 -13.59 0.07
N GLU A 93 -0.16 -14.39 -0.48
CA GLU A 93 0.30 -15.64 0.15
C GLU A 93 0.99 -15.40 1.50
N ALA A 94 1.53 -14.20 1.72
CA ALA A 94 2.18 -13.78 2.95
C ALA A 94 1.27 -12.96 3.90
N ASP A 95 -0.05 -12.98 3.67
CA ASP A 95 -1.07 -12.16 4.38
C ASP A 95 -0.74 -10.65 4.48
N CYS A 96 0.04 -10.17 3.52
CA CYS A 96 0.40 -8.77 3.44
C CYS A 96 -0.67 -8.03 2.63
N LYS A 97 -1.28 -7.00 3.24
CA LYS A 97 -2.19 -6.11 2.50
C LYS A 97 -1.38 -5.23 1.57
N LEU A 98 -1.84 -5.12 0.34
CA LEU A 98 -1.16 -4.36 -0.69
C LEU A 98 -1.97 -3.13 -1.06
N PHE A 99 -1.26 -2.01 -1.12
CA PHE A 99 -1.74 -0.73 -1.59
C PHE A 99 -1.11 -0.45 -2.94
N MET A 100 -1.94 -0.08 -3.90
CA MET A 100 -1.47 0.29 -5.21
C MET A 100 -1.18 1.80 -5.23
N ALA A 101 -0.03 2.15 -5.77
CA ALA A 101 0.39 3.52 -5.95
C ALA A 101 0.25 3.90 -7.42
N GLY A 102 -0.53 4.94 -7.70
CA GLY A 102 -0.65 5.49 -9.06
C GLY A 102 0.36 6.61 -9.38
N HIS A 103 1.32 6.89 -8.51
CA HIS A 103 1.82 8.26 -8.36
C HIS A 103 2.69 8.82 -9.52
N ASN A 104 2.36 10.05 -9.96
CA ASN A 104 3.24 11.24 -10.20
C ASN A 104 2.64 12.30 -11.15
N SER A 105 1.49 12.06 -11.79
CA SER A 105 0.76 13.11 -12.49
C SER A 105 -0.73 12.83 -12.45
N CYS A 106 -1.53 13.74 -11.88
CA CYS A 106 -2.99 13.64 -11.92
C CYS A 106 -3.57 13.66 -13.35
N GLU A 107 -2.72 13.79 -14.36
CA GLU A 107 -3.06 14.12 -15.74
C GLU A 107 -2.95 12.96 -16.74
N MET A 108 -2.28 11.83 -16.47
CA MET A 108 -1.97 10.87 -17.57
C MET A 108 -2.41 9.42 -17.37
N ASP A 109 -2.35 8.86 -16.15
CA ASP A 109 -2.45 7.39 -16.03
C ASP A 109 -3.84 6.91 -15.59
N ARG A 110 -4.75 6.69 -16.55
CA ARG A 110 -6.07 6.06 -16.31
C ARG A 110 -5.97 4.55 -16.08
N ASP A 111 -5.01 3.90 -16.74
CA ASP A 111 -4.89 2.43 -16.75
C ASP A 111 -4.63 1.85 -15.35
N ILE A 112 -4.06 2.64 -14.44
CA ILE A 112 -3.83 2.22 -13.05
C ILE A 112 -5.15 2.03 -12.30
N ALA A 113 -6.20 2.79 -12.64
CA ALA A 113 -7.55 2.57 -12.07
C ALA A 113 -8.09 1.19 -12.45
N ASP A 114 -7.98 0.83 -13.74
CA ASP A 114 -8.41 -0.47 -14.25
C ASP A 114 -7.60 -1.61 -13.63
N LEU A 115 -6.28 -1.43 -13.50
CA LEU A 115 -5.41 -2.41 -12.83
C LEU A 115 -5.78 -2.55 -11.35
N PHE A 116 -5.99 -1.45 -10.63
CA PHE A 116 -6.38 -1.48 -9.22
C PHE A 116 -7.68 -2.27 -9.01
N VAL A 117 -8.74 -1.96 -9.78
CA VAL A 117 -10.02 -2.65 -9.67
C VAL A 117 -9.89 -4.11 -10.12
N GLY A 118 -9.22 -4.36 -11.24
CA GLY A 118 -9.02 -5.71 -11.78
C GLY A 118 -8.19 -6.62 -10.86
N PHE A 119 -7.26 -6.05 -10.11
CA PHE A 119 -6.52 -6.78 -9.09
C PHE A 119 -7.34 -6.96 -7.81
N GLY A 120 -8.18 -6.00 -7.43
CA GLY A 120 -8.97 -6.08 -6.20
C GLY A 120 -8.12 -5.83 -4.95
N GLU A 121 -7.28 -4.80 -4.99
CA GLU A 121 -6.38 -4.45 -3.90
C GLU A 121 -7.06 -3.67 -2.77
N PHE A 122 -6.40 -3.58 -1.61
CA PHE A 122 -6.99 -2.99 -0.40
C PHE A 122 -7.23 -1.49 -0.52
N GLY A 123 -6.34 -0.77 -1.20
CA GLY A 123 -6.42 0.68 -1.36
C GLY A 123 -5.54 1.19 -2.48
N ILE A 124 -5.83 2.42 -2.91
CA ILE A 124 -5.10 3.11 -3.97
C ILE A 124 -4.69 4.51 -3.51
N GLU A 125 -3.42 4.89 -3.72
CA GLU A 125 -2.95 6.27 -3.53
C GLU A 125 -2.99 7.01 -4.87
N ILE A 126 -3.90 7.98 -4.95
CA ILE A 126 -4.21 8.73 -6.19
C ILE A 126 -3.64 10.16 -6.24
N GLY A 127 -2.96 10.59 -5.17
CA GLY A 127 -2.52 11.98 -5.02
C GLY A 127 -3.71 12.91 -4.75
N VAL A 128 -3.85 13.96 -5.57
CA VAL A 128 -4.97 14.92 -5.43
C VAL A 128 -6.18 14.50 -6.27
N SER A 129 -7.38 14.79 -5.77
CA SER A 129 -8.64 14.41 -6.43
C SER A 129 -8.99 15.26 -7.65
N CYS A 130 -8.34 16.41 -7.83
CA CYS A 130 -8.63 17.36 -8.89
C CYS A 130 -7.36 18.00 -9.45
N ILE A 131 -7.39 18.31 -10.75
CA ILE A 131 -6.34 19.07 -11.44
C ILE A 131 -6.59 20.58 -11.27
N ASN A 132 -7.86 20.98 -11.24
CA ASN A 132 -8.35 22.32 -10.89
C ASN A 132 -9.79 22.22 -10.34
N GLU A 133 -10.39 23.35 -9.93
CA GLU A 133 -11.68 23.40 -9.22
C GLU A 133 -12.80 22.54 -9.84
N ASP A 134 -12.86 22.47 -11.17
CA ASP A 134 -13.93 21.77 -11.90
C ASP A 134 -13.48 20.49 -12.63
N LYS A 135 -12.19 20.13 -12.57
CA LYS A 135 -11.65 18.98 -13.31
C LYS A 135 -11.12 17.90 -12.35
N PRO A 136 -11.81 16.76 -12.21
CA PRO A 136 -11.28 15.64 -11.44
C PRO A 136 -9.98 15.10 -12.06
N CYS A 137 -9.15 14.46 -11.24
CA CYS A 137 -7.99 13.74 -11.74
C CYS A 137 -8.43 12.62 -12.70
N ASN A 138 -7.59 12.29 -13.69
CA ASN A 138 -7.97 11.29 -14.71
C ASN A 138 -8.29 9.92 -14.12
N MET A 139 -7.57 9.52 -13.07
CA MET A 139 -7.82 8.29 -12.33
C MET A 139 -9.13 8.34 -11.53
N CYS A 140 -9.44 9.49 -10.92
CA CYS A 140 -10.67 9.75 -10.19
C CYS A 140 -11.89 9.66 -11.11
N ASP A 141 -11.77 10.23 -12.31
CA ASP A 141 -12.78 10.15 -13.35
C ASP A 141 -12.96 8.71 -13.83
N ARG A 142 -11.84 8.01 -14.12
CA ARG A 142 -11.88 6.60 -14.55
C ARG A 142 -12.50 5.68 -13.50
N LEU A 143 -12.21 5.87 -12.21
CA LEU A 143 -12.80 5.09 -11.12
C LEU A 143 -14.33 5.28 -11.01
N LYS A 144 -14.88 6.42 -11.45
CA LYS A 144 -16.34 6.62 -11.52
C LYS A 144 -16.99 5.87 -12.68
N ASP A 145 -16.25 5.68 -13.77
CA ASP A 145 -16.71 4.94 -14.95
C ASP A 145 -16.68 3.43 -14.75
N ILE A 146 -15.85 2.95 -13.83
CA ILE A 146 -15.77 1.54 -13.46
C ILE A 146 -16.87 1.28 -12.43
N ASP A 147 -17.96 0.63 -12.83
CA ASP A 147 -18.98 0.13 -11.90
C ASP A 147 -18.33 -0.90 -10.96
N ILE A 148 -18.24 -0.59 -9.66
CA ILE A 148 -17.71 -1.48 -8.60
C ILE A 148 -18.88 -2.01 -7.77
#